data_AF-A0A9D5K5J4-F1
#
_entry.id   AF-A0A9D5K5J4-F1
#
_cell.length_a   1.000
_cell.length_b   1.000
_cell.length_c   1.000
_cell.angle_alpha   90.00
_cell.angle_beta   90.00
_cell.angle_gamma   90.00
#
_symmetry.space_group_name_H-M   'P 1'
#
loop_
_entity.id
_entity.type
_entity.pdbx_description
1 polymer ?
#
loop_
_entity_poly.entity_id
_entity_poly.type
_entity_poly.pdbx_seq_one_letter_code
_entity_poly.pdbx_strand_id
1 'polypeptide(L)'
;VLVIHRGLSGPAILTISNYWRSTESLVVDIIPRRDLLPELSHPANGKKNPCTLLSKYLPRRFASAWCQYERLTRPCGEYSPRRTAAISHRLHNWEIRPSKTQGYKTAEVTVGGISTDAISSKTMECRTVPGLFFVGEVLDVTGELGGFNLHWAWASGWCAGQVV
;
A
#
# COMPACT_ATOMS: atom_id res chain seq x y z
N VAL A 1 1.60 0.14 6.71
CA VAL A 1 0.64 -0.93 6.37
C VAL A 1 -0.08 -1.35 7.64
N LEU A 2 -1.40 -1.50 7.60
CA LEU A 2 -2.22 -2.00 8.71
C LEU A 2 -2.76 -3.40 8.36
N VAL A 3 -2.63 -4.35 9.28
CA VAL A 3 -3.26 -5.68 9.17
C VAL A 3 -4.62 -5.65 9.86
N ILE A 4 -5.67 -6.01 9.15
CA ILE A 4 -7.06 -6.04 9.65
C ILE A 4 -7.65 -7.43 9.50
N HIS A 5 -8.82 -7.69 10.10
CA HIS A 5 -9.49 -8.99 10.03
C HIS A 5 -9.74 -9.49 8.59
N ARG A 6 -9.93 -8.57 7.64
CA ARG A 6 -10.23 -8.88 6.24
C ARG A 6 -9.09 -8.56 5.26
N GLY A 7 -7.84 -8.53 5.73
CA GLY A 7 -6.66 -8.33 4.88
C GLY A 7 -5.78 -7.15 5.31
N LEU A 8 -5.40 -6.31 4.36
CA LEU A 8 -4.49 -5.18 4.57
C LEU A 8 -5.19 -3.85 4.29
N SER A 9 -4.78 -2.81 4.99
CA SER A 9 -5.31 -1.45 4.86
C SER A 9 -4.26 -0.41 5.30
N GLY A 10 -4.71 0.80 5.58
CA GLY A 10 -3.89 1.97 5.94
C GLY A 10 -3.28 2.65 4.71
N PRO A 11 -2.66 3.83 4.91
CA PRO A 11 -2.28 4.73 3.82
C PRO A 11 -1.49 4.06 2.69
N ALA A 12 -0.44 3.32 3.02
CA ALA A 12 0.38 2.63 2.01
C ALA A 12 -0.42 1.63 1.15
N ILE A 13 -1.39 0.92 1.74
CA ILE A 13 -2.21 -0.06 1.01
C ILE A 13 -3.27 0.66 0.17
N LEU A 14 -3.86 1.74 0.70
CA LEU A 14 -4.82 2.55 -0.05
C LEU A 14 -4.14 3.21 -1.27
N THR A 15 -2.96 3.81 -1.08
CA THR A 15 -2.19 4.40 -2.18
C THR A 15 -1.81 3.37 -3.24
N ILE A 16 -1.22 2.22 -2.85
CA ILE A 16 -0.80 1.21 -3.84
C ILE A 16 -1.99 0.56 -4.55
N SER A 17 -3.19 0.59 -3.95
CA SER A 17 -4.40 0.04 -4.57
C SER A 17 -4.84 0.78 -5.84
N ASN A 18 -4.39 2.02 -6.03
CA ASN A 18 -4.60 2.76 -7.29
C ASN A 18 -3.86 2.12 -8.48
N TYR A 19 -2.77 1.40 -8.22
CA TYR A 19 -1.89 0.85 -9.25
C TYR A 19 -1.98 -0.68 -9.36
N TRP A 20 -2.45 -1.34 -8.30
CA TRP A 20 -2.52 -2.79 -8.23
C TRP A 20 -3.56 -3.38 -9.18
N ARG A 21 -3.17 -4.43 -9.91
CA ARG A 21 -4.08 -5.25 -10.72
C ARG A 21 -4.30 -6.61 -10.08
N SER A 22 -5.49 -7.18 -10.27
CA SER A 22 -5.90 -8.46 -9.67
C SER A 22 -5.01 -9.66 -10.04
N THR A 23 -4.23 -9.56 -11.12
CA THR A 23 -3.27 -10.58 -11.55
C THR A 23 -1.93 -10.51 -10.81
N GLU A 24 -1.63 -9.41 -10.12
CA GLU A 24 -0.31 -9.08 -9.59
C GLU A 24 -0.17 -9.38 -8.09
N SER A 25 1.06 -9.71 -7.68
CA SER A 25 1.45 -9.79 -6.26
C SER A 25 1.85 -8.41 -5.75
N LEU A 26 1.64 -8.19 -4.45
CA LEU A 26 2.22 -7.08 -3.70
C LEU A 26 3.47 -7.56 -2.98
N VAL A 27 4.52 -6.75 -2.99
CA VAL A 27 5.72 -6.97 -2.17
C VAL A 27 5.74 -5.93 -1.08
N VAL A 28 5.80 -6.38 0.16
CA VAL A 28 5.84 -5.52 1.35
C VAL A 28 7.20 -5.67 2.02
N ASP A 29 7.95 -4.58 2.09
CA ASP A 29 9.04 -4.46 3.04
C ASP A 29 8.47 -4.11 4.42
N ILE A 30 8.57 -5.06 5.35
CA ILE A 30 8.02 -4.93 6.70
C ILE A 30 8.90 -4.00 7.55
N ILE A 31 10.20 -3.90 7.26
CA ILE A 31 11.16 -3.06 8.01
C ILE A 31 12.04 -2.24 7.03
N PRO A 32 11.46 -1.30 6.26
CA PRO A 32 12.15 -0.66 5.14
C PRO A 32 13.32 0.25 5.53
N ARG A 33 13.48 0.54 6.83
CA ARG A 33 14.50 1.48 7.33
C ARG A 33 15.73 0.79 7.92
N ARG A 34 15.79 -0.55 7.94
CA ARG A 34 16.87 -1.30 8.59
C ARG A 34 17.18 -2.57 7.81
N ASP A 35 18.45 -2.91 7.68
CA ASP A 35 18.85 -4.25 7.24
C ASP A 35 18.86 -5.19 8.45
N LEU A 36 18.03 -6.23 8.41
CA LEU A 36 17.95 -7.23 9.47
C LEU A 36 19.03 -8.31 9.39
N LEU A 37 19.71 -8.47 8.26
CA LEU A 37 20.68 -9.56 8.10
C LEU A 37 21.85 -9.42 9.09
N PRO A 38 22.50 -8.24 9.24
CA PRO A 38 23.55 -8.05 10.24
C PRO A 38 23.03 -8.28 11.66
N GLU A 39 21.82 -7.84 11.98
CA GLU A 39 21.22 -8.00 13.30
C GLU A 39 20.95 -9.47 13.67
N LEU A 40 20.43 -10.26 12.72
CA LEU A 40 20.14 -11.68 12.91
C LEU A 40 21.41 -12.52 12.99
N SER A 41 22.47 -12.13 12.30
CA SER A 41 23.76 -12.84 12.25
C SER A 41 24.77 -12.38 13.32
N HIS A 42 24.49 -11.29 14.03
CA HIS A 42 25.39 -10.73 15.03
C HIS A 42 25.66 -11.74 16.19
N PRO A 43 26.93 -12.03 16.55
CA PRO A 43 27.25 -13.00 17.61
C PRO A 43 26.58 -12.71 18.96
N ALA A 44 26.50 -11.43 19.35
CA ALA A 44 25.82 -11.02 20.58
C ALA A 44 24.29 -11.30 20.60
N ASN A 45 23.69 -11.56 19.43
CA ASN A 45 22.30 -11.95 19.30
C ASN A 45 22.12 -13.48 19.16
N GLY A 46 23.20 -14.26 19.12
CA GLY A 46 23.15 -15.70 18.82
C GLY A 46 22.27 -16.50 19.79
N LYS A 47 22.29 -16.19 21.09
CA LYS A 47 21.45 -16.86 22.10
C LYS A 47 20.00 -16.34 22.16
N LYS A 48 19.68 -15.26 21.42
CA LYS A 48 18.35 -14.63 21.49
C LYS A 48 17.35 -15.40 20.64
N ASN A 49 16.10 -15.45 21.11
CA ASN A 49 15.00 -15.91 20.30
C ASN A 49 14.70 -14.88 19.19
N PRO A 50 14.53 -15.30 17.92
CA PRO A 50 14.23 -14.39 16.81
C PRO A 50 13.02 -13.48 17.05
N CYS A 51 11.98 -13.96 17.73
CA CYS A 51 10.77 -13.19 17.98
C CYS A 51 11.01 -12.07 18.98
N THR A 52 11.84 -12.33 20.00
CA THR A 52 12.29 -11.30 20.94
C THR A 52 13.12 -10.24 20.22
N LEU A 53 13.98 -10.64 19.29
CA LEU A 53 14.77 -9.71 18.49
C LEU A 53 13.89 -8.86 17.57
N LEU A 54 12.99 -9.48 16.80
CA LEU A 54 12.07 -8.81 15.89
C LEU A 54 11.09 -7.89 16.64
N SER A 55 10.68 -8.24 17.86
CA SER A 55 9.79 -7.41 18.69
C SER A 55 10.39 -6.07 19.10
N LYS A 56 11.70 -5.84 18.89
CA LYS A 56 12.32 -4.52 19.05
C LYS A 56 11.93 -3.55 17.94
N TYR A 57 11.59 -4.07 16.77
CA TYR A 57 11.33 -3.29 15.56
C TYR A 57 9.88 -3.41 15.09
N LEU A 58 9.19 -4.48 15.51
CA LEU A 58 7.83 -4.80 15.10
C LEU A 58 6.89 -4.96 16.30
N PRO A 59 5.58 -4.71 16.13
CA PRO A 59 4.60 -5.04 17.15
C PRO A 59 4.73 -6.50 17.58
N ARG A 60 4.80 -6.76 18.89
CA ARG A 60 5.07 -8.09 19.47
C ARG A 60 4.16 -9.19 18.92
N ARG A 61 2.86 -8.90 18.71
CA ARG A 61 1.89 -9.84 18.13
C ARG A 61 2.26 -10.22 16.70
N PHE A 62 2.66 -9.24 15.88
CA PHE A 62 3.11 -9.48 14.51
C PHE A 62 4.41 -10.27 14.48
N ALA A 63 5.42 -9.86 15.26
CA ALA A 63 6.71 -10.58 15.34
C ALA A 63 6.52 -12.05 15.74
N SER A 64 5.64 -12.32 16.70
CA SER A 64 5.33 -13.69 17.15
C SER A 64 4.63 -14.50 16.05
N ALA A 65 3.61 -13.94 15.40
CA ALA A 65 2.90 -14.60 14.30
C ALA A 65 3.82 -14.86 13.10
N TRP A 66 4.68 -13.91 12.76
CA TRP A 66 5.67 -14.04 11.69
C TRP A 66 6.68 -15.15 11.98
N CYS A 67 7.26 -15.17 13.18
CA CYS A 67 8.13 -16.27 13.60
C CYS A 67 7.47 -17.64 13.49
N GLN A 68 6.21 -17.74 13.91
CA GLN A 68 5.45 -18.98 13.86
C GLN A 68 5.24 -19.41 12.40
N TYR A 69 4.85 -18.48 11.53
CA TYR A 69 4.71 -18.71 10.09
C TYR A 69 6.03 -19.19 9.45
N GLU A 70 7.14 -18.56 9.82
CA GLU A 70 8.50 -18.91 9.38
C GLU A 70 9.11 -20.14 10.08
N ARG A 71 8.37 -20.74 11.02
CA ARG A 71 8.79 -21.90 11.84
C ARG A 71 10.12 -21.67 12.57
N LEU A 72 10.30 -20.45 13.09
CA LEU A 72 11.51 -20.06 13.83
C LEU A 72 11.40 -20.53 15.29
N THR A 73 11.97 -21.69 15.57
CA THR A 73 11.88 -22.36 16.88
C THR A 73 13.18 -22.33 17.68
N ARG A 74 14.30 -22.02 17.04
CA ARG A 74 15.64 -22.01 17.61
C ARG A 74 16.16 -20.59 17.84
N PRO A 75 17.16 -20.38 18.73
CA PRO A 75 17.92 -19.14 18.84
C PRO A 75 18.57 -18.69 17.52
N CYS A 76 18.81 -17.39 17.35
CA CYS A 76 19.34 -16.81 16.11
C CYS A 76 20.66 -17.46 15.65
N GLY A 77 21.54 -17.80 16.58
CA GLY A 77 22.86 -18.38 16.31
C GLY A 77 22.84 -19.84 15.87
N GLU A 78 21.69 -20.51 15.96
CA GLU A 78 21.54 -21.91 15.53
C GLU A 78 21.03 -22.04 14.09
N TYR A 79 20.71 -20.92 13.42
CA TYR A 79 20.38 -20.93 12.00
C TYR A 79 21.64 -20.80 11.15
N SER A 80 21.70 -21.56 10.05
CA SER A 80 22.78 -21.43 9.08
C SER A 80 22.77 -20.04 8.43
N PRO A 81 23.91 -19.53 7.94
CA PRO A 81 23.98 -18.25 7.24
C PRO A 81 22.95 -18.13 6.09
N ARG A 82 22.76 -19.23 5.33
CA ARG A 82 21.75 -19.31 4.27
C ARG A 82 20.32 -19.15 4.81
N ARG A 83 19.99 -19.78 5.94
CA ARG A 83 18.67 -19.67 6.55
C ARG A 83 18.45 -18.27 7.12
N THR A 84 19.46 -17.68 7.75
CA THR A 84 19.43 -16.31 8.28
C THR A 84 19.22 -15.28 7.17
N ALA A 85 19.96 -15.39 6.05
CA ALA A 85 19.74 -14.57 4.87
C ALA A 85 18.32 -14.71 4.31
N ALA A 86 17.79 -15.94 4.25
CA ALA A 86 16.42 -16.17 3.77
C ALA A 86 15.35 -15.58 4.71
N ILE A 87 15.57 -15.57 6.03
CA ILE A 87 14.66 -14.93 6.99
C ILE A 87 14.65 -13.41 6.78
N SER A 88 15.83 -12.79 6.68
CA SER A 88 15.95 -11.35 6.40
C SER A 88 15.28 -10.99 5.08
N HIS A 89 15.59 -11.75 4.02
CA HIS A 89 15.01 -11.54 2.69
C HIS A 89 13.48 -11.59 2.71
N ARG A 90 12.87 -12.56 3.39
CA ARG A 90 11.40 -12.67 3.46
C ARG A 90 10.73 -11.55 4.26
N LEU A 91 11.44 -10.94 5.21
CA LEU A 91 10.94 -9.76 5.94
C LEU A 91 10.98 -8.49 5.07
N HIS A 92 11.98 -8.36 4.21
CA HIS A 92 12.11 -7.23 3.29
C HIS A 92 11.36 -7.41 1.96
N ASN A 93 11.00 -8.65 1.62
CA ASN A 93 10.32 -9.00 0.39
C ASN A 93 9.13 -9.93 0.69
N TRP A 94 8.24 -9.49 1.58
CA TRP A 94 7.06 -10.28 1.90
C TRP A 94 6.07 -10.20 0.74
N GLU A 95 6.04 -11.26 -0.07
CA GLU A 95 5.13 -11.38 -1.19
C GLU A 95 3.73 -11.80 -0.71
N ILE A 96 2.72 -11.04 -1.14
CA ILE A 96 1.32 -11.21 -0.78
C ILE A 96 0.52 -11.16 -2.07
N ARG A 97 -0.42 -12.09 -2.25
CA ARG A 97 -1.33 -12.09 -3.39
C ARG A 97 -2.75 -11.80 -2.91
N PRO A 98 -3.21 -10.52 -2.94
CA PRO A 98 -4.57 -10.19 -2.54
C PRO A 98 -5.57 -10.91 -3.45
N SER A 99 -6.63 -11.47 -2.88
CA SER A 99 -7.68 -12.12 -3.68
C SER A 99 -8.65 -11.13 -4.32
N LYS A 100 -8.91 -9.99 -3.65
CA LYS A 100 -9.79 -8.91 -4.09
C LYS A 100 -9.60 -7.64 -3.26
N THR A 101 -10.13 -6.53 -3.75
CA THR A 101 -10.35 -5.31 -2.95
C THR A 101 -11.62 -5.45 -2.09
N GLN A 102 -11.79 -4.55 -1.12
CA GLN A 102 -13.00 -4.54 -0.28
C GLN A 102 -14.25 -4.04 -1.03
N GLY A 103 -14.08 -3.43 -2.21
CA GLY A 103 -15.15 -2.90 -3.05
C GLY A 103 -15.66 -1.51 -2.62
N TYR A 104 -16.63 -0.99 -3.37
CA TYR A 104 -17.09 0.41 -3.30
C TYR A 104 -17.65 0.85 -1.93
N LYS A 105 -18.21 -0.06 -1.13
CA LYS A 105 -18.73 0.28 0.22
C LYS A 105 -17.65 0.77 1.18
N THR A 106 -16.39 0.58 0.83
CA THR A 106 -15.20 0.88 1.64
C THR A 106 -14.13 1.62 0.85
N ALA A 107 -14.30 1.77 -0.47
CA ALA A 107 -13.38 2.54 -1.28
C ALA A 107 -13.55 4.02 -0.94
N GLU A 108 -12.45 4.76 -0.86
CA GLU A 108 -12.49 6.21 -0.64
C GLU A 108 -12.73 6.97 -1.93
N VAL A 109 -12.31 6.40 -3.07
CA VAL A 109 -12.40 7.01 -4.40
C VAL A 109 -12.64 5.96 -5.47
N THR A 110 -13.12 6.41 -6.62
CA THR A 110 -13.26 5.61 -7.84
C THR A 110 -12.10 5.88 -8.79
N VAL A 111 -11.47 4.82 -9.30
CA VAL A 111 -10.51 4.90 -10.40
C VAL A 111 -11.25 4.79 -11.73
N GLY A 112 -10.93 5.65 -12.69
CA GLY A 112 -11.66 5.76 -13.95
C GLY A 112 -12.70 6.89 -13.92
N GLY A 113 -13.52 6.96 -14.97
CA GLY A 113 -14.59 7.95 -15.07
C GLY A 113 -14.85 8.34 -16.51
N ILE A 114 -15.43 9.52 -16.70
CA ILE A 114 -15.56 10.14 -18.03
C ILE A 114 -14.17 10.51 -18.53
N SER A 115 -13.82 10.02 -19.73
CA SER A 115 -12.54 10.29 -20.36
C SER A 115 -12.28 11.79 -20.44
N THR A 116 -11.12 12.20 -19.92
CA THR A 116 -10.68 13.60 -19.95
C THR A 116 -10.39 14.10 -21.37
N ASP A 117 -10.17 13.21 -22.33
CA ASP A 117 -10.04 13.57 -23.75
C ASP A 117 -11.33 14.19 -24.30
N ALA A 118 -12.49 13.76 -23.79
CA ALA A 118 -13.79 14.29 -24.20
C ALA A 118 -14.10 15.67 -23.58
N ILE A 119 -13.24 16.17 -22.69
CA ILE A 119 -13.48 17.37 -21.88
C ILE A 119 -12.44 18.45 -22.20
N SER A 120 -12.88 19.71 -22.22
CA SER A 120 -11.99 20.86 -22.31
C SER A 120 -11.22 21.02 -21.00
N SER A 121 -9.88 20.98 -21.04
CA SER A 121 -9.03 21.14 -19.86
C SER A 121 -9.08 22.55 -19.25
N LYS A 122 -9.58 23.55 -19.99
CA LYS A 122 -9.71 24.94 -19.51
C LYS A 122 -11.07 25.20 -18.87
N THR A 123 -12.13 24.68 -19.47
CA THR A 123 -13.52 25.04 -19.11
C THR A 123 -14.28 23.93 -18.43
N MET A 124 -13.76 22.69 -18.44
CA MET A 124 -14.47 21.48 -18.00
C MET A 124 -15.75 21.15 -18.80
N GLU A 125 -15.95 21.82 -19.94
CA GLU A 125 -17.07 21.58 -20.84
C GLU A 125 -16.83 20.34 -21.71
N CYS A 126 -17.90 19.60 -22.00
CA CYS A 126 -17.91 18.50 -22.95
C CYS A 126 -17.66 19.03 -24.37
N ARG A 127 -16.67 18.46 -25.06
CA ARG A 127 -16.28 18.91 -26.40
C ARG A 127 -17.36 18.68 -27.47
N THR A 128 -18.24 17.70 -27.26
CA THR A 128 -19.25 17.29 -28.24
C THR A 128 -20.65 17.79 -27.90
N VAL A 129 -20.89 18.25 -26.66
CA VAL A 129 -22.19 18.73 -26.20
C VAL A 129 -22.00 20.10 -25.53
N PRO A 130 -22.20 21.19 -26.28
CA PRO A 130 -22.12 22.54 -25.73
C PRO A 130 -23.10 22.74 -24.57
N GLY A 131 -22.66 23.43 -23.52
CA GLY A 131 -23.42 23.69 -22.30
C GLY A 131 -23.43 22.53 -21.28
N LEU A 132 -22.80 21.40 -21.58
CA LEU A 132 -22.68 20.27 -20.66
C LEU A 132 -21.29 20.26 -20.01
N PHE A 133 -21.23 20.24 -18.67
CA PHE A 133 -19.99 20.28 -17.90
C PHE A 133 -19.87 19.08 -16.96
N PHE A 134 -18.64 18.64 -16.73
CA PHE A 134 -18.32 17.58 -15.78
C PHE A 134 -17.18 18.02 -14.88
N VAL A 135 -17.31 17.83 -13.57
CA VAL A 135 -16.32 18.27 -12.57
C VAL A 135 -16.16 17.23 -11.47
N GLY A 136 -15.02 17.24 -10.78
CA GLY A 136 -14.73 16.35 -9.67
C GLY A 136 -14.53 14.89 -10.07
N GLU A 137 -14.89 13.98 -9.17
CA GLU A 137 -14.58 12.53 -9.23
C GLU A 137 -15.29 11.80 -10.38
N VAL A 138 -16.28 12.40 -11.04
CA VAL A 138 -16.93 11.78 -12.20
C VAL A 138 -16.00 11.69 -13.41
N LEU A 139 -14.96 12.52 -13.45
CA LEU A 139 -13.93 12.53 -14.49
C LEU A 139 -12.89 11.45 -14.20
N ASP A 140 -12.25 10.94 -15.25
CA ASP A 140 -11.11 10.01 -15.17
C ASP A 140 -9.84 10.71 -14.66
N VAL A 141 -9.89 11.14 -13.40
CA VAL A 141 -8.82 11.79 -12.64
C VAL A 141 -8.91 11.30 -11.21
N THR A 142 -7.94 10.50 -10.79
CA THR A 142 -7.85 9.97 -9.43
C THR A 142 -6.53 10.39 -8.78
N GLY A 143 -6.63 11.14 -7.68
CA GLY A 143 -5.49 11.55 -6.88
C GLY A 143 -5.08 10.49 -5.86
N GLU A 144 -3.85 10.61 -5.36
CA GLU A 144 -3.40 9.84 -4.21
C GLU A 144 -4.18 10.19 -2.93
N LEU A 145 -4.05 9.34 -1.92
CA LEU A 145 -4.52 9.65 -0.57
C LEU A 145 -3.81 10.91 -0.04
N GLY A 146 -4.55 11.81 0.61
CA GLY A 146 -3.97 13.00 1.25
C GLY A 146 -4.53 14.34 0.75
N GLY A 147 -5.78 14.37 0.26
CA GLY A 147 -6.48 15.62 -0.08
C GLY A 147 -6.42 16.00 -1.56
N PHE A 148 -5.69 15.26 -2.40
CA PHE A 148 -5.60 15.51 -3.84
C PHE A 148 -6.96 15.43 -4.55
N ASN A 149 -7.80 14.46 -4.20
CA ASN A 149 -9.14 14.31 -4.78
C ASN A 149 -10.06 15.49 -4.42
N LEU A 150 -9.95 16.01 -3.18
CA LEU A 150 -10.68 17.23 -2.79
C LEU A 150 -10.15 18.44 -3.57
N HIS A 151 -8.83 18.60 -3.64
CA HIS A 151 -8.22 19.68 -4.43
C HIS A 151 -8.68 19.65 -5.89
N TRP A 152 -8.73 18.47 -6.50
CA TRP A 152 -9.26 18.29 -7.86
C TRP A 152 -10.72 18.70 -7.99
N ALA A 153 -11.57 18.29 -7.04
CA ALA A 153 -12.98 18.70 -7.03
C ALA A 153 -13.13 20.23 -6.95
N TRP A 154 -12.34 20.89 -6.11
CA TRP A 154 -12.35 22.36 -6.01
C TRP A 154 -11.85 23.03 -7.29
N ALA A 155 -10.71 22.59 -7.82
CA ALA A 155 -10.09 23.19 -8.99
C ALA A 155 -10.95 23.03 -10.26
N SER A 156 -11.46 21.83 -10.53
CA SER A 156 -12.35 21.57 -11.67
C SER A 156 -13.68 22.31 -11.53
N GLY A 157 -14.29 22.30 -10.33
CA GLY A 157 -15.50 23.07 -10.04
C GLY A 157 -15.32 24.57 -10.25
N TRP A 158 -14.20 25.14 -9.79
CA TRP A 158 -13.86 26.53 -10.02
C TRP A 158 -13.75 26.86 -11.51
N CYS A 159 -12.98 26.08 -12.27
CA CYS A 159 -12.79 26.31 -13.71
C CYS A 159 -14.12 26.31 -14.49
N ALA A 160 -15.00 25.35 -14.20
CA ALA A 160 -16.35 25.32 -14.80
C ALA A 160 -17.16 26.56 -14.40
N GLY A 161 -17.18 26.90 -13.11
CA GLY A 161 -17.94 28.04 -12.58
C GLY A 161 -17.50 29.42 -13.09
N GLN A 162 -16.32 29.55 -13.73
CA GLN A 162 -15.89 30.81 -14.34
C GLN A 162 -16.48 31.07 -15.72
N VAL A 163 -17.11 30.06 -16.34
CA VAL A 163 -17.55 30.11 -17.74
C VAL A 163 -18.99 29.64 -17.96
N VAL A 164 -19.70 29.30 -16.89
CA VAL A 164 -21.12 28.93 -16.88
C VAL A 164 -22.00 30.15 -16.64
#